data_AF-A0AAD6ATP1-F1
#
_entry.id   AF-A0AAD6ATP1-F1
#
_cell.length_a   1.000
_cell.length_b   1.000
_cell.length_c   1.000
_cell.angle_alpha   90.00
_cell.angle_beta   90.00
_cell.angle_gamma   90.00
#
_symmetry.space_group_name_H-M   'P 1'
#
loop_
_entity.id
_entity.type
_entity.pdbx_description
1 polymer ?
#
loop_
_entity_poly.entity_id
_entity_poly.type
_entity_poly.pdbx_seq_one_letter_code
_entity_poly.pdbx_strand_id
1 'polypeptide(L)'
;FYKKKVVELGEKLLPAFNTPTGIPRGVINLGSGTSWSWGWASAGSSILAEFGTLHLEFVHLSELSRNPIYTEKVMNIRKVLNKIEKPHGLYPNFLSPVSGNWVQHHVSIGGLGDSFYEYLIKSYLMSDKSDDDAKKMYYGALEAIEANLVQKSPGGLTYMAEWRGGVLDHKMGHLACFSGGMIGIGADDGEPEKRQHYLDLAAEITHTCHESYTRSATKLGPEAFRFDSGGEATATRLNDRYYILRPEVIESYMYMWRLTHDPKYREWGWEAVQALEQHCRVESGFSGIRDVYTLTASHDNMQQSFFLSETLKYLYLLFSDDDLLSLEDWVFNTEAHPLPIIRRSCLEDPAPQDKTVSE
;
A
#
# COMPACT_ATOMS: atom_id res chain seq x y z
N PHE A 1 -12.07 -23.99 -8.35
CA PHE A 1 -11.28 -23.40 -9.45
C PHE A 1 -10.24 -22.41 -8.94
N TYR A 2 -10.62 -21.27 -8.35
CA TYR A 2 -9.68 -20.23 -7.88
C TYR A 2 -8.57 -20.72 -6.95
N LYS A 3 -8.93 -21.53 -5.94
CA LYS A 3 -7.95 -22.16 -5.02
C LYS A 3 -6.86 -22.95 -5.76
N LYS A 4 -7.22 -23.71 -6.79
CA LYS A 4 -6.25 -24.45 -7.60
C LYS A 4 -5.32 -23.50 -8.37
N LYS A 5 -5.89 -22.44 -8.96
CA LYS A 5 -5.12 -21.47 -9.76
C LYS A 5 -4.13 -20.66 -8.93
N VAL A 6 -4.51 -20.25 -7.73
CA VAL A 6 -3.59 -19.49 -6.84
C VAL A 6 -2.44 -20.36 -6.33
N VAL A 7 -2.69 -21.65 -6.06
CA VAL A 7 -1.63 -22.61 -5.70
C VAL A 7 -0.67 -22.85 -6.87
N GLU A 8 -1.20 -23.08 -8.08
CA GLU A 8 -0.38 -23.20 -9.30
C GLU A 8 0.50 -21.96 -9.52
N LEU A 9 -0.05 -20.75 -9.36
CA LEU A 9 0.72 -19.52 -9.51
C LEU A 9 1.79 -19.39 -8.43
N GLY A 10 1.44 -19.64 -7.17
CA GLY A 10 2.37 -19.58 -6.05
C GLY A 10 3.59 -20.49 -6.22
N GLU A 11 3.38 -21.73 -6.66
CA GLU A 11 4.48 -22.65 -6.99
C GLU A 11 5.43 -22.07 -8.05
N LYS A 12 4.88 -21.38 -9.06
CA LYS A 12 5.66 -20.74 -10.13
C LYS A 12 6.44 -19.51 -9.67
N LEU A 13 6.07 -18.89 -8.54
CA LEU A 13 6.75 -17.72 -7.98
C LEU A 13 7.92 -18.09 -7.06
N LEU A 14 7.92 -19.29 -6.47
CA LEU A 14 8.97 -19.74 -5.54
C LEU A 14 10.42 -19.59 -6.07
N PRO A 15 10.73 -19.82 -7.36
CA PRO A 15 12.07 -19.63 -7.88
C PRO A 15 12.61 -18.19 -7.78
N ALA A 16 11.74 -17.18 -7.62
CA ALA A 16 12.17 -15.78 -7.45
C ALA A 16 13.03 -15.61 -6.20
N PHE A 17 12.78 -16.41 -5.16
CA PHE A 17 13.47 -16.41 -3.87
C PHE A 17 14.80 -17.20 -3.88
N ASN A 18 15.20 -17.78 -5.02
CA ASN A 18 16.46 -18.51 -5.15
C ASN A 18 17.64 -17.53 -5.30
N THR A 19 17.89 -16.77 -4.24
CA THR A 19 18.97 -15.80 -4.10
C THR A 19 19.77 -16.12 -2.83
N PRO A 20 21.05 -15.70 -2.71
CA PRO A 20 21.84 -15.99 -1.52
C PRO A 20 21.22 -15.54 -0.20
N THR A 21 20.43 -14.46 -0.23
CA THR A 21 19.77 -13.88 0.95
C THR A 21 18.35 -14.41 1.15
N GLY A 22 17.74 -14.99 0.11
CA GLY A 22 16.31 -15.29 0.05
C GLY A 22 15.42 -14.08 -0.20
N ILE A 23 15.98 -12.88 -0.42
CA ILE A 23 15.21 -11.73 -0.95
C ILE A 23 14.92 -11.99 -2.43
N PRO A 24 13.65 -11.99 -2.87
CA PRO A 24 13.30 -12.32 -4.23
C PRO A 24 13.76 -11.26 -5.22
N ARG A 25 14.03 -11.67 -6.47
CA ARG A 25 14.28 -10.73 -7.57
C ARG A 25 12.96 -10.19 -8.13
N GLY A 26 12.98 -8.98 -8.68
CA GLY A 26 11.76 -8.29 -9.15
C GLY A 26 11.10 -8.89 -10.39
N VAL A 27 11.80 -9.71 -11.19
CA VAL A 27 11.25 -10.30 -12.42
C VAL A 27 11.45 -11.81 -12.45
N ILE A 28 10.43 -12.55 -12.88
CA ILE A 28 10.45 -14.01 -13.04
C ILE A 28 9.73 -14.45 -14.32
N ASN A 29 10.30 -15.44 -15.01
CA ASN A 29 9.61 -16.19 -16.05
C ASN A 29 8.90 -17.40 -15.44
N LEU A 30 7.56 -17.40 -15.42
CA LEU A 30 6.75 -18.47 -14.82
C LEU A 30 6.86 -19.83 -15.55
N GLY A 31 7.28 -19.82 -16.82
CA GLY A 31 7.51 -21.02 -17.60
C GLY A 31 8.81 -21.72 -17.19
N SER A 32 9.92 -20.99 -17.21
CA SER A 32 11.27 -21.54 -16.95
C SER A 32 11.70 -21.49 -15.49
N GLY A 33 11.09 -20.64 -14.66
CA GLY A 33 11.53 -20.35 -13.29
C GLY A 33 12.77 -19.44 -13.20
N THR A 34 13.26 -18.92 -14.33
CA THR A 34 14.40 -17.99 -14.34
C THR A 34 13.97 -16.63 -13.80
N SER A 35 14.77 -16.05 -12.89
CA SER A 35 14.50 -14.73 -12.30
C SER A 35 15.70 -13.78 -12.42
N TRP A 36 15.43 -12.48 -12.55
CA TRP A 36 16.42 -11.41 -12.66
C TRP A 36 15.89 -10.12 -12.02
N SER A 37 16.80 -9.20 -11.70
CA SER A 37 16.44 -7.87 -11.19
C SER A 37 16.21 -6.90 -12.35
N TRP A 38 15.46 -5.82 -12.14
CA TRP A 38 15.25 -4.80 -13.16
C TRP A 38 16.58 -4.22 -13.68
N GLY A 39 16.71 -4.07 -15.00
CA GLY A 39 17.95 -3.59 -15.63
C GLY A 39 18.31 -2.15 -15.24
N TRP A 40 17.33 -1.35 -14.80
CA TRP A 40 17.52 0.02 -14.33
C TRP A 40 17.70 0.11 -12.80
N ALA A 41 17.39 -0.94 -12.05
CA ALA A 41 17.49 -0.91 -10.59
C ALA A 41 18.96 -0.87 -10.16
N SER A 42 19.25 -0.02 -9.17
CA SER A 42 20.60 0.24 -8.72
C SER A 42 21.35 -1.05 -8.35
N ALA A 43 22.47 -1.31 -9.02
CA ALA A 43 23.30 -2.50 -8.82
C ALA A 43 22.55 -3.84 -8.86
N GLY A 44 21.44 -3.94 -9.61
CA GLY A 44 20.61 -5.14 -9.67
C GLY A 44 19.87 -5.45 -8.36
N SER A 45 19.54 -4.42 -7.58
CA SER A 45 18.78 -4.54 -6.34
C SER A 45 17.34 -4.99 -6.57
N SER A 46 16.75 -5.54 -5.52
CA SER A 46 15.29 -5.72 -5.39
C SER A 46 14.68 -4.46 -4.75
N ILE A 47 13.42 -4.19 -5.07
CA ILE A 47 12.70 -2.99 -4.64
C ILE A 47 11.91 -3.27 -3.37
N LEU A 48 12.00 -2.38 -2.38
CA LEU A 48 11.41 -2.57 -1.04
C LEU A 48 9.92 -2.91 -1.09
N ALA A 49 9.12 -2.13 -1.81
CA ALA A 49 7.70 -2.42 -1.99
C ALA A 49 7.47 -3.77 -2.70
N GLU A 50 8.24 -4.12 -3.73
CA GLU A 50 8.02 -5.38 -4.46
C GLU A 50 8.22 -6.62 -3.60
N PHE A 51 9.32 -6.70 -2.83
CA PHE A 51 9.55 -7.86 -1.97
C PHE A 51 8.87 -7.74 -0.60
N GLY A 52 8.53 -6.53 -0.16
CA GLY A 52 7.84 -6.24 1.09
C GLY A 52 6.35 -6.58 1.04
N THR A 53 5.75 -6.54 -0.14
CA THR A 53 4.30 -6.62 -0.37
C THR A 53 3.88 -7.99 -0.90
N LEU A 54 4.45 -9.04 -0.29
CA LEU A 54 4.13 -10.45 -0.60
C LEU A 54 3.50 -11.18 0.60
N HIS A 55 3.55 -10.56 1.77
CA HIS A 55 3.34 -11.23 3.05
C HIS A 55 1.91 -11.77 3.20
N LEU A 56 0.89 -10.94 2.94
CA LEU A 56 -0.52 -11.33 3.16
C LEU A 56 -0.91 -12.52 2.27
N GLU A 57 -0.57 -12.46 0.99
CA GLU A 57 -0.91 -13.49 0.00
C GLU A 57 -0.17 -14.79 0.29
N PHE A 58 1.13 -14.73 0.63
CA PHE A 58 1.93 -15.93 0.88
C PHE A 58 1.52 -16.63 2.17
N VAL A 59 1.09 -15.89 3.21
CA VAL A 59 0.55 -16.48 4.44
C VAL A 59 -0.75 -17.23 4.14
N HIS A 60 -1.73 -16.60 3.49
CA HIS A 60 -2.96 -17.30 3.09
C HIS A 60 -2.71 -18.46 2.12
N LEU A 61 -1.71 -18.34 1.25
CA LEU A 61 -1.34 -19.42 0.35
C LEU A 61 -0.82 -20.64 1.12
N SER A 62 -0.05 -20.45 2.20
CA SER A 62 0.34 -21.54 3.11
C SER A 62 -0.87 -22.18 3.77
N GLU A 63 -1.83 -21.40 4.27
CA GLU A 63 -3.06 -21.95 4.86
C GLU A 63 -3.87 -22.78 3.86
N LEU A 64 -4.09 -22.22 2.67
CA LEU A 64 -4.90 -22.86 1.63
C LEU A 64 -4.25 -24.14 1.10
N SER A 65 -2.94 -24.14 0.92
CA SER A 65 -2.18 -25.27 0.38
C SER A 65 -1.72 -26.28 1.42
N ARG A 66 -1.77 -25.93 2.71
CA ARG A 66 -1.12 -26.65 3.82
C ARG A 66 0.39 -26.84 3.60
N ASN A 67 1.03 -25.92 2.88
CA ASN A 67 2.46 -25.94 2.61
C ASN A 67 3.13 -24.70 3.27
N PRO A 68 3.96 -24.88 4.30
CA PRO A 68 4.54 -23.75 5.04
C PRO A 68 5.56 -22.95 4.23
N ILE A 69 6.04 -23.47 3.09
CA ILE A 69 7.11 -22.84 2.30
C ILE A 69 6.82 -21.38 1.94
N TYR A 70 5.56 -21.03 1.67
CA TYR A 70 5.19 -19.66 1.28
C TYR A 70 5.37 -18.69 2.46
N THR A 71 4.83 -19.02 3.63
CA THR A 71 5.05 -18.26 4.86
C THR A 71 6.53 -18.19 5.21
N GLU A 72 7.28 -19.30 5.10
CA GLU A 72 8.73 -19.32 5.35
C GLU A 72 9.50 -18.33 4.46
N LYS A 73 9.11 -18.17 3.18
CA LYS A 73 9.75 -17.20 2.28
C LYS A 73 9.58 -15.76 2.76
N VAL A 74 8.37 -15.36 3.11
CA VAL A 74 8.09 -13.97 3.53
C VAL A 74 8.58 -13.68 4.94
N MET A 75 8.61 -14.68 5.83
CA MET A 75 9.25 -14.56 7.14
C MET A 75 10.78 -14.44 7.03
N ASN A 76 11.41 -15.07 6.04
CA ASN A 76 12.84 -14.86 5.78
C ASN A 76 13.15 -13.42 5.35
N ILE A 77 12.27 -12.77 4.58
CA ILE A 77 12.41 -11.34 4.24
C ILE A 77 12.46 -10.49 5.51
N ARG A 78 11.52 -10.70 6.45
CA ARG A 78 11.51 -10.01 7.75
C ARG A 78 12.79 -10.24 8.54
N LYS A 79 13.27 -11.49 8.58
CA LYS A 79 14.53 -11.85 9.24
C LYS A 79 15.75 -11.13 8.66
N VAL A 80 15.82 -10.95 7.34
CA VAL A 80 16.89 -10.17 6.69
C VAL A 80 16.77 -8.70 7.06
N LEU A 81 15.57 -8.12 6.92
CA LEU A 81 15.30 -6.71 7.23
C LEU A 81 15.53 -6.38 8.71
N ASN A 82 15.28 -7.29 9.64
CA ASN A 82 15.51 -7.06 11.07
C ASN A 82 16.99 -7.06 11.45
N LYS A 83 17.84 -7.72 10.66
CA LYS A 83 19.30 -7.78 10.90
C LYS A 83 20.07 -6.61 10.31
N ILE A 84 19.57 -6.02 9.22
CA ILE A 84 20.24 -4.89 8.58
C ILE A 84 19.96 -3.59 9.33
N GLU A 85 21.00 -2.77 9.47
CA GLU A 85 20.89 -1.43 10.02
C GLU A 85 20.02 -0.54 9.11
N LYS A 86 19.13 0.26 9.73
CA LYS A 86 18.28 1.20 9.01
C LYS A 86 18.85 2.62 9.21
N PRO A 87 19.34 3.29 8.15
CA PRO A 87 19.87 4.64 8.30
C PRO A 87 18.75 5.57 8.80
N HIS A 88 18.96 6.20 9.96
CA HIS A 88 17.95 7.05 10.63
C HIS A 88 16.62 6.34 10.96
N GLY A 89 16.64 5.00 11.07
CA GLY A 89 15.41 4.21 11.22
C GLY A 89 14.60 4.04 9.94
N LEU A 90 15.02 4.67 8.83
CA LEU A 90 14.35 4.61 7.53
C LEU A 90 14.75 3.37 6.73
N TYR A 91 13.84 2.90 5.88
CA TYR A 91 14.07 1.76 5.00
C TYR A 91 14.37 2.26 3.57
N PRO A 92 15.61 2.13 3.08
CA PRO A 92 15.94 2.42 1.70
C PRO A 92 15.16 1.52 0.72
N ASN A 93 14.81 2.07 -0.43
CA ASN A 93 13.99 1.40 -1.43
C ASN A 93 14.73 0.30 -2.21
N PHE A 94 16.05 0.17 -2.06
CA PHE A 94 16.88 -0.75 -2.84
C PHE A 94 17.77 -1.63 -1.95
N LEU A 95 17.49 -2.94 -1.96
CA LEU A 95 18.24 -3.96 -1.23
C LEU A 95 18.87 -4.95 -2.20
N SER A 96 20.16 -5.25 -2.03
CA SER A 96 20.81 -6.26 -2.85
C SER A 96 20.33 -7.67 -2.48
N PRO A 97 19.76 -8.45 -3.42
CA PRO A 97 19.36 -9.83 -3.13
C PRO A 97 20.57 -10.79 -2.98
N VAL A 98 21.78 -10.32 -3.28
CA VAL A 98 23.02 -11.10 -3.19
C VAL A 98 23.76 -10.83 -1.88
N SER A 99 24.04 -9.56 -1.57
CA SER A 99 24.80 -9.20 -0.35
C SER A 99 23.90 -8.99 0.87
N GLY A 100 22.61 -8.71 0.67
CA GLY A 100 21.68 -8.40 1.75
C GLY A 100 21.91 -7.02 2.36
N ASN A 101 22.60 -6.12 1.66
CA ASN A 101 22.87 -4.75 2.09
C ASN A 101 22.07 -3.73 1.27
N TRP A 102 21.78 -2.58 1.87
CA TRP A 102 21.23 -1.42 1.17
C TRP A 102 22.22 -0.92 0.11
N VAL A 103 21.71 -0.47 -1.04
CA VAL A 103 22.54 0.02 -2.15
C VAL A 103 22.46 1.54 -2.28
N GLN A 104 21.28 2.07 -2.58
CA GLN A 104 21.03 3.51 -2.61
C GLN A 104 20.17 3.90 -1.42
N HIS A 105 20.56 4.99 -0.75
CA HIS A 105 19.84 5.56 0.38
C HIS A 105 18.74 6.53 -0.13
N HIS A 106 17.83 6.01 -0.94
CA HIS A 106 16.58 6.69 -1.33
C HIS A 106 15.42 6.05 -0.56
N VAL A 107 14.63 6.88 0.11
CA VAL A 107 13.48 6.49 0.92
C VAL A 107 12.27 7.28 0.43
N SER A 108 11.13 6.59 0.27
CA SER A 108 9.85 7.20 -0.09
C SER A 108 8.71 6.41 0.53
N ILE A 109 7.64 7.11 0.93
CA ILE A 109 6.32 6.51 1.25
C ILE A 109 5.41 6.51 0.02
N GLY A 110 5.88 6.98 -1.14
CA GLY A 110 5.26 6.69 -2.42
C GLY A 110 5.95 5.51 -3.10
N GLY A 111 5.96 5.54 -4.43
CA GLY A 111 6.49 4.46 -5.25
C GLY A 111 7.86 3.94 -4.82
N LEU A 112 8.03 2.62 -4.95
CA LEU A 112 9.18 1.81 -4.54
C LEU A 112 9.25 1.47 -3.04
N GLY A 113 8.49 2.14 -2.17
CA GLY A 113 8.51 1.92 -0.72
C GLY A 113 7.13 1.74 -0.07
N ASP A 114 6.14 2.52 -0.49
CA ASP A 114 4.73 2.52 -0.05
C ASP A 114 4.22 1.23 0.64
N SER A 115 3.87 0.22 -0.14
CA SER A 115 3.10 -0.95 0.28
C SER A 115 3.89 -1.90 1.20
N PHE A 116 5.22 -1.74 1.30
CA PHE A 116 5.98 -2.43 2.35
C PHE A 116 5.48 -2.01 3.74
N TYR A 117 5.32 -0.71 3.98
CA TYR A 117 4.86 -0.17 5.26
C TYR A 117 3.41 -0.58 5.53
N GLU A 118 2.58 -0.52 4.50
CA GLU A 118 1.20 -0.99 4.51
C GLU A 118 1.09 -2.44 4.98
N TYR A 119 1.95 -3.31 4.44
CA TYR A 119 1.96 -4.74 4.77
C TYR A 119 2.53 -5.03 6.15
N LEU A 120 3.22 -4.08 6.80
CA LEU A 120 3.59 -4.24 8.21
C LEU A 120 2.34 -4.19 9.09
N ILE A 121 1.53 -3.12 8.98
CA ILE A 121 0.32 -2.98 9.80
C ILE A 121 -0.76 -4.00 9.39
N LYS A 122 -0.95 -4.22 8.10
CA LYS A 122 -1.94 -5.19 7.61
C LYS A 122 -1.59 -6.62 7.98
N SER A 123 -0.32 -6.99 8.06
CA SER A 123 0.14 -8.31 8.54
C SER A 123 -0.19 -8.50 10.02
N TYR A 124 0.05 -7.48 10.84
CA TYR A 124 -0.36 -7.50 12.25
C TYR A 124 -1.87 -7.68 12.40
N LEU A 125 -2.68 -6.87 11.70
CA LEU A 125 -4.13 -6.97 11.76
C LEU A 125 -4.66 -8.33 11.24
N MET A 126 -4.14 -8.82 10.12
CA MET A 126 -4.55 -10.09 9.51
C MET A 126 -4.22 -11.29 10.41
N SER A 127 -3.17 -11.20 11.23
CA SER A 127 -2.77 -12.25 12.18
C SER A 127 -3.62 -12.31 13.45
N ASP A 128 -4.79 -11.66 13.47
CA ASP A 128 -5.60 -11.44 14.68
C ASP A 128 -4.76 -10.79 15.78
N LYS A 129 -3.96 -9.78 15.38
CA LYS A 129 -3.10 -8.99 16.25
C LYS A 129 -2.03 -9.81 17.01
N SER A 130 -1.56 -10.91 16.42
CA SER A 130 -0.56 -11.80 17.05
C SER A 130 0.86 -11.71 16.47
N ASP A 131 1.06 -11.04 15.33
CA ASP A 131 2.39 -10.79 14.74
C ASP A 131 3.06 -9.54 15.37
N ASP A 132 3.64 -9.74 16.56
CA ASP A 132 4.35 -8.69 17.30
C ASP A 132 5.57 -8.13 16.55
N ASP A 133 6.21 -8.92 15.68
CA ASP A 133 7.34 -8.46 14.86
C ASP A 133 6.86 -7.45 13.82
N ALA A 134 5.75 -7.74 13.15
CA ALA A 134 5.12 -6.81 12.22
C ALA A 134 4.66 -5.52 12.91
N LYS A 135 4.05 -5.63 14.09
CA LYS A 135 3.67 -4.47 14.92
C LYS A 135 4.88 -3.59 15.24
N LYS A 136 5.96 -4.18 15.76
CA LYS A 136 7.18 -3.46 16.14
C LYS A 136 7.85 -2.80 14.93
N MET A 137 7.92 -3.52 13.80
CA MET A 137 8.47 -2.96 12.56
C MET A 137 7.64 -1.78 12.06
N TYR A 138 6.31 -1.88 12.10
CA TYR A 138 5.41 -0.80 11.65
C TYR A 138 5.60 0.46 12.48
N TYR A 139 5.43 0.40 13.81
CA TYR A 139 5.52 1.61 14.64
C TYR A 139 6.94 2.19 14.69
N GLY A 140 7.97 1.34 14.64
CA GLY A 140 9.35 1.82 14.50
C GLY A 140 9.60 2.54 13.17
N ALA A 141 9.03 2.03 12.07
CA ALA A 141 9.09 2.72 10.78
C ALA A 141 8.28 4.02 10.79
N LEU A 142 7.06 4.01 11.35
CA LEU A 142 6.19 5.17 11.43
C LEU A 142 6.85 6.30 12.22
N GLU A 143 7.45 6.02 13.37
CA GLU A 143 8.19 7.01 14.15
C GLU A 143 9.37 7.63 13.36
N ALA A 144 10.11 6.82 12.61
CA ALA A 144 11.18 7.31 11.75
C ALA A 144 10.64 8.15 10.57
N ILE A 145 9.51 7.76 9.98
CA ILE A 145 8.83 8.50 8.91
C ILE A 145 8.37 9.86 9.42
N GLU A 146 7.73 9.91 10.58
CA GLU A 146 7.30 11.16 11.20
C GLU A 146 8.48 12.09 11.49
N ALA A 147 9.55 11.55 12.07
CA ALA A 147 10.72 12.35 12.44
C ALA A 147 11.48 12.90 11.23
N ASN A 148 11.46 12.21 10.08
CA ASN A 148 12.33 12.55 8.95
C ASN A 148 11.59 12.98 7.67
N LEU A 149 10.35 12.53 7.43
CA LEU A 149 9.65 12.69 6.15
C LEU A 149 8.37 13.52 6.25
N VAL A 150 7.69 13.52 7.40
CA VAL A 150 6.50 14.33 7.61
C VAL A 150 6.90 15.80 7.75
N GLN A 151 6.33 16.66 6.92
CA GLN A 151 6.62 18.08 6.86
C GLN A 151 5.32 18.89 6.82
N LYS A 152 5.39 20.18 7.14
CA LYS A 152 4.27 21.12 7.01
C LYS A 152 4.63 22.24 6.04
N SER A 153 3.76 22.48 5.08
CA SER A 153 3.97 23.54 4.08
C SER A 153 3.70 24.93 4.68
N PRO A 154 4.12 26.02 4.01
CA PRO A 154 3.81 27.38 4.48
C PRO A 154 2.30 27.67 4.59
N GLY A 155 1.46 27.06 3.75
CA GLY A 155 0.00 27.15 3.83
C GLY A 155 -0.64 26.21 4.85
N GLY A 156 0.16 25.41 5.57
CA GLY A 156 -0.30 24.57 6.67
C GLY A 156 -0.69 23.14 6.30
N LEU A 157 -0.41 22.68 5.08
CA LEU A 157 -0.65 21.29 4.66
C LEU A 157 0.44 20.36 5.17
N THR A 158 0.05 19.26 5.79
CA THR A 158 0.96 18.19 6.21
C THR A 158 1.19 17.23 5.05
N TYR A 159 2.44 16.90 4.73
CA TYR A 159 2.79 16.03 3.61
C TYR A 159 3.98 15.13 3.93
N MET A 160 4.14 14.05 3.14
CA MET A 160 5.30 13.15 3.23
C MET A 160 6.28 13.48 2.10
N ALA A 161 7.43 14.04 2.47
CA ALA A 161 8.55 14.26 1.55
C ALA A 161 9.28 12.95 1.21
N GLU A 162 10.01 12.95 0.10
CA GLU A 162 10.99 11.88 -0.18
C GLU A 162 12.35 12.25 0.42
N TRP A 163 13.17 11.25 0.75
CA TRP A 163 14.51 11.46 1.29
C TRP A 163 15.56 10.78 0.43
N ARG A 164 16.62 11.52 0.06
CA ARG A 164 17.71 11.04 -0.78
C ARG A 164 19.04 11.41 -0.15
N GLY A 165 19.69 10.43 0.49
CA GLY A 165 21.06 10.56 0.98
C GLY A 165 21.30 11.75 1.92
N GLY A 166 20.29 12.11 2.73
CA GLY A 166 20.35 13.22 3.69
C GLY A 166 19.54 14.45 3.30
N VAL A 167 19.01 14.51 2.07
CA VAL A 167 18.28 15.68 1.55
C VAL A 167 16.82 15.33 1.32
N LEU A 168 15.92 16.20 1.79
CA LEU A 168 14.49 16.10 1.50
C LEU A 168 14.18 16.66 0.11
N ASP A 169 13.43 15.89 -0.68
CA ASP A 169 12.73 16.37 -1.86
C ASP A 169 11.28 16.63 -1.47
N HIS A 170 10.89 17.90 -1.44
CA HIS A 170 9.56 18.37 -1.03
C HIS A 170 8.51 18.11 -2.12
N LYS A 171 8.34 16.82 -2.41
CA LYS A 171 7.43 16.23 -3.38
C LYS A 171 6.69 15.09 -2.68
N MET A 172 5.40 14.96 -2.96
CA MET A 172 4.59 13.81 -2.57
C MET A 172 3.92 13.24 -3.82
N GLY A 173 3.92 11.91 -3.95
CA GLY A 173 3.22 11.23 -5.04
C GLY A 173 1.76 10.93 -4.67
N HIS A 174 0.92 10.76 -5.68
CA HIS A 174 -0.44 10.23 -5.52
C HIS A 174 -0.43 8.89 -4.77
N LEU A 175 0.53 8.03 -5.11
CA LEU A 175 0.76 6.76 -4.41
C LEU A 175 0.87 6.96 -2.89
N ALA A 176 1.58 7.98 -2.42
CA ALA A 176 1.77 8.21 -0.98
C ALA A 176 0.46 8.59 -0.25
N CYS A 177 -0.62 8.90 -0.97
CA CYS A 177 -1.91 9.20 -0.36
C CYS A 177 -2.58 8.01 0.31
N PHE A 178 -2.17 6.77 0.04
CA PHE A 178 -2.64 5.58 0.76
C PHE A 178 -2.33 5.67 2.27
N SER A 179 -1.28 6.43 2.61
CA SER A 179 -0.73 6.49 3.95
C SER A 179 -1.69 7.10 4.97
N GLY A 180 -2.65 7.93 4.55
CA GLY A 180 -3.72 8.42 5.41
C GLY A 180 -4.55 7.25 5.98
N GLY A 181 -5.08 6.40 5.10
CA GLY A 181 -5.80 5.18 5.48
C GLY A 181 -4.92 4.22 6.29
N MET A 182 -3.67 4.00 5.86
CA MET A 182 -2.71 3.14 6.57
C MET A 182 -2.45 3.59 8.01
N ILE A 183 -2.24 4.89 8.25
CA ILE A 183 -2.02 5.43 9.60
C ILE A 183 -3.32 5.34 10.41
N GLY A 184 -4.47 5.66 9.79
CA GLY A 184 -5.78 5.58 10.42
C GLY A 184 -6.08 4.18 10.97
N ILE A 185 -5.91 3.12 10.16
CA ILE A 185 -6.17 1.75 10.63
C ILE A 185 -5.18 1.27 11.70
N GLY A 186 -4.00 1.89 11.79
CA GLY A 186 -3.01 1.59 12.81
C GLY A 186 -3.18 2.41 14.10
N ALA A 187 -4.15 3.33 14.18
CA ALA A 187 -4.22 4.27 15.29
C ALA A 187 -4.57 3.59 16.64
N ASP A 188 -5.47 2.60 16.62
CA ASP A 188 -5.98 1.94 17.83
C ASP A 188 -4.96 0.99 18.49
N ASP A 189 -3.99 0.49 17.71
CA ASP A 189 -3.06 -0.54 18.16
C ASP A 189 -1.67 0.00 18.55
N GLY A 190 -1.47 1.32 18.44
CA GLY A 190 -0.26 2.00 18.88
C GLY A 190 -0.20 2.18 20.39
N GLU A 191 0.73 3.02 20.84
CA GLU A 191 0.70 3.50 22.23
C GLU A 191 -0.62 4.26 22.47
N PRO A 192 -1.36 4.00 23.57
CA PRO A 192 -2.67 4.61 23.80
C PRO A 192 -2.67 6.15 23.73
N GLU A 193 -1.59 6.78 24.16
CA GLU A 193 -1.42 8.25 24.11
C GLU A 193 -1.24 8.79 22.69
N LYS A 194 -0.76 7.96 21.75
CA LYS A 194 -0.53 8.33 20.35
C LYS A 194 -1.75 8.09 19.45
N ARG A 195 -2.80 7.43 19.95
CA ARG A 195 -4.01 7.12 19.16
C ARG A 195 -4.59 8.34 18.45
N GLN A 196 -4.88 9.40 19.20
CA GLN A 196 -5.46 10.62 18.61
C GLN A 196 -4.47 11.30 17.66
N HIS A 197 -3.19 11.32 18.01
CA HIS A 197 -2.13 11.85 17.17
C HIS A 197 -2.07 11.15 15.80
N TYR A 198 -2.22 9.82 15.76
CA TYR A 198 -2.27 9.07 14.50
C TYR A 198 -3.54 9.35 13.70
N LEU A 199 -4.71 9.46 14.33
CA LEU A 199 -5.95 9.86 13.64
C LEU A 199 -5.85 11.28 13.06
N ASP A 200 -5.23 12.20 13.79
CA ASP A 200 -5.01 13.58 13.34
C ASP A 200 -4.04 13.61 12.15
N LEU A 201 -2.90 12.91 12.25
CA LEU A 201 -1.93 12.80 11.16
C LEU A 201 -2.55 12.16 9.91
N ALA A 202 -3.33 11.09 10.08
CA ALA A 202 -4.08 10.45 9.01
C ALA A 202 -5.03 11.45 8.33
N ALA A 203 -5.81 12.19 9.12
CA ALA A 203 -6.74 13.19 8.60
C ALA A 203 -6.03 14.35 7.88
N GLU A 204 -4.91 14.84 8.42
CA GLU A 204 -4.11 15.91 7.79
C GLU A 204 -3.51 15.47 6.45
N ILE A 205 -2.97 14.25 6.37
CA ILE A 205 -2.43 13.68 5.12
C ILE A 205 -3.55 13.48 4.09
N THR A 206 -4.68 12.89 4.50
CA THR A 206 -5.84 12.73 3.61
C THR A 206 -6.37 14.06 3.11
N HIS A 207 -6.39 15.10 3.95
CA HIS A 207 -6.76 16.46 3.56
C HIS A 207 -5.79 17.04 2.53
N THR A 208 -4.48 16.90 2.71
CA THR A 208 -3.48 17.33 1.71
C THR A 208 -3.65 16.64 0.36
N CYS A 209 -3.99 15.35 0.39
CA CYS A 209 -4.31 14.59 -0.83
C CYS A 209 -5.58 15.09 -1.52
N HIS A 210 -6.62 15.42 -0.75
CA HIS A 210 -7.81 16.08 -1.26
C HIS A 210 -7.50 17.45 -1.88
N GLU A 211 -6.65 18.26 -1.24
CA GLU A 211 -6.20 19.55 -1.78
C GLU A 211 -5.50 19.40 -3.14
N SER A 212 -4.77 18.30 -3.37
CA SER A 212 -4.16 18.03 -4.68
C SER A 212 -5.19 17.78 -5.79
N TYR A 213 -6.36 17.23 -5.44
CA TYR A 213 -7.50 17.06 -6.34
C TYR A 213 -8.19 18.42 -6.55
N THR A 214 -8.52 19.12 -5.47
CA THR A 214 -9.29 20.36 -5.51
C THR A 214 -8.55 21.48 -6.26
N ARG A 215 -7.23 21.50 -6.21
CA ARG A 215 -6.38 22.49 -6.91
C ARG A 215 -6.15 22.20 -8.39
N SER A 216 -6.61 21.06 -8.91
CA SER A 216 -6.58 20.78 -10.35
C SER A 216 -7.84 21.31 -11.06
N ALA A 217 -7.76 21.43 -12.39
CA ALA A 217 -8.90 21.90 -13.19
C ALA A 217 -9.97 20.81 -13.31
N THR A 218 -9.55 19.54 -13.40
CA THR A 218 -10.43 18.39 -13.56
C THR A 218 -10.95 17.81 -12.25
N LYS A 219 -10.51 18.33 -11.10
CA LYS A 219 -10.81 17.77 -9.76
C LYS A 219 -10.29 16.34 -9.55
N LEU A 220 -9.26 15.97 -10.30
CA LEU A 220 -8.46 14.75 -10.13
C LEU A 220 -7.02 15.13 -9.82
N GLY A 221 -6.36 14.40 -8.91
CA GLY A 221 -5.00 14.71 -8.48
C GLY A 221 -3.93 14.30 -9.51
N PRO A 222 -2.81 15.03 -9.61
CA PRO A 222 -1.68 14.61 -10.44
C PRO A 222 -0.91 13.43 -9.83
N GLU A 223 -0.12 12.71 -10.62
CA GLU A 223 0.77 11.63 -10.16
C GLU A 223 1.74 12.09 -9.05
N ALA A 224 2.23 13.33 -9.13
CA ALA A 224 3.01 13.93 -8.06
C ALA A 224 2.78 15.44 -7.96
N PHE A 225 2.88 15.94 -6.74
CA PHE A 225 2.71 17.35 -6.40
C PHE A 225 3.81 17.81 -5.44
N ARG A 226 4.08 19.13 -5.43
CA ARG A 226 5.20 19.73 -4.67
C ARG A 226 4.72 20.72 -3.62
N PHE A 227 5.64 21.04 -2.71
CA PHE A 227 5.45 21.93 -1.56
C PHE A 227 6.60 22.94 -1.44
N ASP A 228 7.19 23.33 -2.57
CA ASP A 228 8.30 24.26 -2.66
C ASP A 228 7.85 25.65 -3.16
N SER A 229 8.81 26.56 -3.36
CA SER A 229 8.56 27.95 -3.77
C SER A 229 7.79 28.12 -5.10
N GLY A 230 7.51 27.05 -5.85
CA GLY A 230 6.75 27.07 -7.10
C GLY A 230 5.32 26.51 -7.03
N GLY A 231 4.89 25.94 -5.90
CA GLY A 231 3.54 25.37 -5.78
C GLY A 231 3.34 24.59 -4.48
N GLU A 232 2.09 24.57 -4.02
CA GLU A 232 1.66 23.80 -2.87
C GLU A 232 0.53 22.86 -3.32
N ALA A 233 0.72 21.55 -3.13
CA ALA A 233 -0.20 20.51 -3.57
C ALA A 233 -0.57 20.59 -5.08
N THR A 234 0.36 21.05 -5.93
CA THR A 234 0.21 21.04 -7.39
C THR A 234 1.45 20.50 -8.09
N ALA A 235 1.28 20.02 -9.32
CA ALA A 235 2.35 19.50 -10.16
C ALA A 235 2.99 20.62 -10.99
N THR A 236 4.28 20.85 -10.78
CA THR A 236 5.05 21.85 -11.54
C THR A 236 5.65 21.25 -12.82
N ARG A 237 5.94 19.95 -12.84
CA ARG A 237 6.53 19.23 -13.99
C ARG A 237 5.44 18.64 -14.86
N LEU A 238 5.55 18.80 -16.19
CA LEU A 238 4.59 18.25 -17.15
C LEU A 238 4.40 16.73 -17.01
N ASN A 239 5.49 16.01 -16.78
CA ASN A 239 5.46 14.55 -16.65
C ASN A 239 4.78 14.04 -15.38
N ASP A 240 4.47 14.92 -14.41
CA ASP A 240 3.78 14.54 -13.17
C ASP A 240 2.28 14.89 -13.22
N ARG A 241 1.78 15.56 -14.28
CA ARG A 241 0.40 16.10 -14.34
C ARG A 241 -0.67 15.08 -14.69
N TYR A 242 -0.31 13.84 -14.97
CA TYR A 242 -1.25 12.83 -15.41
C TYR A 242 -2.03 12.24 -14.23
N TYR A 243 -3.18 11.63 -14.52
CA TYR A 243 -3.96 10.81 -13.61
C TYR A 243 -4.39 9.53 -14.31
N ILE A 244 -3.95 8.38 -13.81
CA ILE A 244 -4.16 7.06 -14.45
C ILE A 244 -5.23 6.23 -13.74
N LEU A 245 -6.29 6.87 -13.22
CA LEU A 245 -7.41 6.18 -12.54
C LEU A 245 -7.06 5.57 -11.17
N ARG A 246 -6.00 6.09 -10.53
CA ARG A 246 -5.46 5.58 -9.28
C ARG A 246 -6.43 5.68 -8.09
N PRO A 247 -6.35 4.73 -7.12
CA PRO A 247 -7.27 4.63 -6.00
C PRO A 247 -6.85 5.35 -4.71
N GLU A 248 -5.57 5.66 -4.50
CA GLU A 248 -5.03 5.78 -3.12
C GLU A 248 -5.63 6.93 -2.28
N VAL A 249 -6.10 7.99 -2.94
CA VAL A 249 -6.83 9.09 -2.27
C VAL A 249 -8.22 8.61 -1.81
N ILE A 250 -8.92 7.88 -2.66
CA ILE A 250 -10.25 7.32 -2.37
C ILE A 250 -10.15 6.19 -1.34
N GLU A 251 -9.09 5.37 -1.40
CA GLU A 251 -8.78 4.38 -0.36
C GLU A 251 -8.70 5.05 1.02
N SER A 252 -7.93 6.14 1.13
CA SER A 252 -7.85 6.91 2.37
C SER A 252 -9.20 7.50 2.78
N TYR A 253 -10.03 8.00 1.85
CA TYR A 253 -11.39 8.45 2.20
C TYR A 253 -12.24 7.32 2.77
N MET A 254 -12.17 6.11 2.22
CA MET A 254 -12.93 4.95 2.69
C MET A 254 -12.56 4.61 4.14
N TYR A 255 -11.25 4.50 4.44
CA TYR A 255 -10.81 4.23 5.81
C TYR A 255 -11.16 5.36 6.76
N MET A 256 -10.91 6.61 6.38
CA MET A 256 -11.20 7.75 7.25
C MET A 256 -12.70 7.91 7.51
N TRP A 257 -13.56 7.62 6.53
CA TRP A 257 -15.01 7.54 6.73
C TRP A 257 -15.36 6.47 7.77
N ARG A 258 -14.91 5.22 7.60
CA ARG A 258 -15.25 4.12 8.54
C ARG A 258 -14.74 4.37 9.95
N LEU A 259 -13.57 4.98 10.09
CA LEU A 259 -12.94 5.22 11.38
C LEU A 259 -13.54 6.43 12.13
N THR A 260 -14.11 7.41 11.42
CA THR A 260 -14.50 8.70 12.02
C THR A 260 -15.95 9.08 11.80
N HIS A 261 -16.58 8.54 10.75
CA HIS A 261 -17.90 8.93 10.25
C HIS A 261 -18.03 10.44 9.95
N ASP A 262 -16.92 11.13 9.68
CA ASP A 262 -16.94 12.52 9.25
C ASP A 262 -17.51 12.61 7.81
N PRO A 263 -18.65 13.29 7.60
CA PRO A 263 -19.35 13.30 6.31
C PRO A 263 -18.51 13.87 5.17
N LYS A 264 -17.48 14.69 5.45
CA LYS A 264 -16.62 15.27 4.42
C LYS A 264 -15.96 14.21 3.54
N TYR A 265 -15.64 13.03 4.08
CA TYR A 265 -14.97 11.97 3.30
C TYR A 265 -15.89 11.37 2.23
N ARG A 266 -17.20 11.29 2.50
CA ARG A 266 -18.20 10.91 1.50
C ARG A 266 -18.44 12.03 0.49
N GLU A 267 -18.45 13.29 0.93
CA GLU A 267 -18.55 14.45 0.04
C GLU A 267 -17.37 14.49 -0.95
N TRP A 268 -16.14 14.38 -0.45
CA TRP A 268 -14.92 14.33 -1.27
C TRP A 268 -14.87 13.11 -2.20
N GLY A 269 -15.34 11.95 -1.74
CA GLY A 269 -15.51 10.78 -2.60
C GLY A 269 -16.51 11.02 -3.73
N TRP A 270 -17.59 11.75 -3.46
CA TRP A 270 -18.61 12.07 -4.47
C TRP A 270 -18.09 13.08 -5.49
N GLU A 271 -17.31 14.07 -5.06
CA GLU A 271 -16.61 14.98 -5.97
C GLU A 271 -15.69 14.21 -6.93
N ALA A 272 -14.96 13.21 -6.43
CA ALA A 272 -14.12 12.35 -7.26
C ALA A 272 -14.95 11.52 -8.26
N VAL A 273 -16.13 11.00 -7.87
CA VAL A 273 -17.05 10.32 -8.80
C VAL A 273 -17.47 11.25 -9.93
N GLN A 274 -17.87 12.47 -9.61
CA GLN A 274 -18.28 13.45 -10.62
C GLN A 274 -17.13 13.78 -11.58
N ALA A 275 -15.92 13.95 -11.05
CA ALA A 275 -14.71 14.19 -11.83
C ALA A 275 -14.37 13.02 -12.77
N LEU A 276 -14.46 11.78 -12.28
CA LEU A 276 -14.26 10.57 -13.08
C LEU A 276 -15.28 10.47 -14.23
N GLU A 277 -16.56 10.69 -13.94
CA GLU A 277 -17.63 10.69 -14.95
C GLU A 277 -17.43 11.78 -16.01
N GLN A 278 -16.97 12.96 -15.60
CA GLN A 278 -16.80 14.11 -16.49
C GLN A 278 -15.54 14.01 -17.36
N HIS A 279 -14.43 13.52 -16.82
CA HIS A 279 -13.11 13.66 -17.44
C HIS A 279 -12.45 12.33 -17.84
N CYS A 280 -12.86 11.21 -17.25
CA CYS A 280 -12.27 9.90 -17.53
C CYS A 280 -13.18 8.99 -18.34
N ARG A 281 -14.50 9.17 -18.25
CA ARG A 281 -15.47 8.35 -19.00
C ARG A 281 -15.36 8.58 -20.50
N VAL A 282 -15.29 7.49 -21.24
CA VAL A 282 -15.33 7.43 -22.72
C VAL A 282 -16.45 6.47 -23.15
N GLU A 283 -16.74 6.39 -24.45
CA GLU A 283 -17.82 5.53 -24.97
C GLU A 283 -17.70 4.06 -24.52
N SER A 284 -16.47 3.53 -24.46
CA SER A 284 -16.19 2.12 -24.21
C SER A 284 -15.65 1.82 -22.80
N GLY A 285 -15.68 2.76 -21.86
CA GLY A 285 -15.13 2.58 -20.50
C GLY A 285 -14.60 3.86 -19.87
N PHE A 286 -13.47 3.75 -19.18
CA PHE A 286 -12.75 4.86 -18.56
C PHE A 286 -11.29 4.86 -19.00
N SER A 287 -10.70 6.04 -19.17
CA SER A 287 -9.30 6.22 -19.52
C SER A 287 -8.64 7.23 -18.58
N GLY A 288 -7.37 6.99 -18.26
CA GLY A 288 -6.54 8.00 -17.62
C GLY A 288 -6.41 9.26 -18.48
N ILE A 289 -5.98 10.36 -17.88
CA ILE A 289 -5.79 11.66 -18.52
C ILE A 289 -4.36 12.14 -18.34
N ARG A 290 -3.80 12.79 -19.37
CA ARG A 290 -2.39 13.21 -19.40
C ARG A 290 -2.10 14.53 -18.66
N ASP A 291 -3.11 15.38 -18.49
CA ASP A 291 -2.97 16.66 -17.79
C ASP A 291 -4.27 17.01 -17.02
N VAL A 292 -4.22 16.92 -15.68
CA VAL A 292 -5.33 17.28 -14.78
C VAL A 292 -5.59 18.79 -14.68
N TYR A 293 -4.73 19.64 -15.26
CA TYR A 293 -4.86 21.10 -15.22
C TYR A 293 -5.53 21.66 -16.48
N THR A 294 -5.98 20.81 -17.41
CA THR A 294 -6.72 21.20 -18.60
C THR A 294 -8.12 20.58 -18.60
N LEU A 295 -9.18 21.39 -18.75
CA LEU A 295 -10.57 20.90 -18.79
C LEU A 295 -10.87 20.00 -20.00
N THR A 296 -10.18 20.21 -21.12
CA THR A 296 -10.25 19.32 -22.29
C THR A 296 -9.35 18.11 -22.06
N ALA A 297 -9.94 16.98 -21.67
CA ALA A 297 -9.20 15.78 -21.32
C ALA A 297 -8.41 15.21 -22.52
N SER A 298 -7.10 14.97 -22.32
CA SER A 298 -6.28 14.18 -23.24
C SER A 298 -6.14 12.76 -22.68
N HIS A 299 -6.90 11.82 -23.23
CA HIS A 299 -6.97 10.44 -22.74
C HIS A 299 -5.73 9.60 -23.09
N ASP A 300 -5.20 8.87 -22.12
CA ASP A 300 -4.06 7.96 -22.28
C ASP A 300 -4.38 6.67 -23.08
N ASN A 301 -5.67 6.41 -23.32
CA ASN A 301 -6.23 5.22 -23.95
C ASN A 301 -5.91 3.92 -23.19
N MET A 302 -5.93 3.97 -21.86
CA MET A 302 -5.74 2.81 -20.99
C MET A 302 -6.77 2.78 -19.86
N GLN A 303 -7.48 1.65 -19.74
CA GLN A 303 -8.28 1.34 -18.55
C GLN A 303 -7.49 0.38 -17.67
N GLN A 304 -6.95 0.90 -16.57
CA GLN A 304 -6.15 0.12 -15.63
C GLN A 304 -7.04 -0.88 -14.88
N SER A 305 -6.53 -2.09 -14.60
CA SER A 305 -7.29 -3.09 -13.84
C SER A 305 -7.65 -2.59 -12.44
N PHE A 306 -6.74 -1.86 -11.80
CA PHE A 306 -6.95 -1.25 -10.48
C PHE A 306 -8.09 -0.23 -10.43
N PHE A 307 -8.52 0.33 -11.57
CA PHE A 307 -9.74 1.14 -11.57
C PHE A 307 -10.95 0.30 -11.12
N LEU A 308 -11.03 -0.95 -11.59
CA LEU A 308 -12.12 -1.86 -11.27
C LEU A 308 -11.89 -2.57 -9.93
N SER A 309 -10.68 -3.06 -9.66
CA SER A 309 -10.41 -3.75 -8.40
C SER A 309 -10.41 -2.78 -7.23
N GLU A 310 -9.93 -1.56 -7.37
CA GLU A 310 -9.68 -0.66 -6.24
C GLU A 310 -10.58 0.57 -6.27
N THR A 311 -10.42 1.45 -7.25
CA THR A 311 -11.09 2.76 -7.28
C THR A 311 -12.61 2.61 -7.15
N LEU A 312 -13.23 1.77 -7.97
CA LEU A 312 -14.68 1.51 -7.89
C LEU A 312 -15.09 0.73 -6.64
N LYS A 313 -14.24 -0.17 -6.13
CA LYS A 313 -14.55 -0.94 -4.91
C LYS A 313 -14.53 -0.05 -3.67
N TYR A 314 -13.50 0.79 -3.52
CA TYR A 314 -13.41 1.72 -2.40
C TYR A 314 -14.50 2.79 -2.46
N LEU A 315 -14.86 3.30 -3.64
CA LEU A 315 -16.04 4.16 -3.80
C LEU A 315 -17.32 3.45 -3.37
N TYR A 316 -17.53 2.21 -3.82
CA TYR A 316 -18.71 1.43 -3.43
C TYR A 316 -18.77 1.24 -1.91
N LEU A 317 -17.65 0.88 -1.26
CA LEU A 317 -17.57 0.70 0.19
C LEU A 317 -17.72 2.01 0.97
N LEU A 318 -17.17 3.11 0.47
CA LEU A 318 -17.31 4.45 1.06
C LEU A 318 -18.79 4.86 1.19
N PHE A 319 -19.64 4.47 0.23
CA PHE A 319 -21.08 4.74 0.23
C PHE A 319 -21.94 3.56 0.72
N SER A 320 -21.32 2.50 1.26
CA SER A 320 -22.03 1.37 1.87
C SER A 320 -22.05 1.50 3.40
N ASP A 321 -22.84 0.65 4.04
CA ASP A 321 -22.79 0.45 5.49
C ASP A 321 -21.48 -0.27 5.90
N ASP A 322 -21.10 -0.10 7.17
CA ASP A 322 -19.81 -0.56 7.70
C ASP A 322 -19.70 -2.08 7.86
N ASP A 323 -20.84 -2.78 7.93
CA ASP A 323 -20.91 -4.24 8.06
C ASP A 323 -20.56 -4.97 6.76
N LEU A 324 -20.65 -4.30 5.61
CA LEU A 324 -20.18 -4.84 4.33
C LEU A 324 -18.65 -4.86 4.30
N LEU A 325 -18.05 -6.05 4.39
CA LEU A 325 -16.59 -6.21 4.50
C LEU A 325 -16.02 -5.40 5.68
N SER A 326 -16.54 -5.64 6.88
CA SER A 326 -16.07 -4.99 8.12
C SER A 326 -14.55 -5.08 8.29
N LEU A 327 -13.95 -4.00 8.80
CA LEU A 327 -12.52 -3.94 9.12
C LEU A 327 -12.13 -4.87 10.28
N GLU A 328 -13.10 -5.39 11.03
CA GLU A 328 -12.90 -6.39 12.09
C GLU A 328 -12.77 -7.82 11.58
N ASP A 329 -13.19 -8.09 10.34
CA ASP A 329 -13.19 -9.42 9.73
C ASP A 329 -12.26 -9.50 8.51
N TRP A 330 -11.97 -8.37 7.86
CA TRP A 330 -11.27 -8.32 6.58
C TRP A 330 -10.11 -7.32 6.60
N VAL A 331 -9.01 -7.74 6.00
CA VAL A 331 -7.88 -6.88 5.65
C VAL A 331 -7.77 -6.84 4.13
N PHE A 332 -7.81 -5.65 3.53
CA PHE A 332 -7.62 -5.48 2.10
C PHE A 332 -6.14 -5.60 1.76
N ASN A 333 -5.76 -6.42 0.79
CA ASN A 333 -4.40 -6.36 0.25
C ASN A 333 -4.15 -5.03 -0.53
N THR A 334 -2.94 -4.80 -1.03
CA THR A 334 -2.59 -3.52 -1.71
C THR A 334 -3.32 -3.28 -3.04
N GLU A 335 -4.12 -4.24 -3.51
CA GLU A 335 -4.93 -4.15 -4.74
C GLU A 335 -6.44 -4.28 -4.40
N ALA A 336 -6.81 -3.85 -3.19
CA ALA A 336 -8.15 -3.88 -2.62
C ALA A 336 -8.83 -5.27 -2.62
N HIS A 337 -8.09 -6.37 -2.65
CA HIS A 337 -8.66 -7.71 -2.49
C HIS A 337 -8.82 -8.04 -1.00
N PRO A 338 -10.05 -8.19 -0.48
CA PRO A 338 -10.26 -8.49 0.92
C PRO A 338 -9.80 -9.91 1.25
N LEU A 339 -9.00 -10.03 2.29
CA LEU A 339 -8.47 -11.26 2.85
C LEU A 339 -9.00 -11.42 4.28
N PRO A 340 -9.50 -12.61 4.69
CA PRO A 340 -10.07 -12.79 6.02
C PRO A 340 -8.99 -12.75 7.10
N ILE A 341 -9.30 -12.20 8.27
CA ILE A 341 -8.41 -12.29 9.44
C ILE A 341 -8.24 -13.75 9.87
N ILE A 342 -7.01 -14.16 10.13
CA ILE A 342 -6.62 -15.51 10.53
C ILE A 342 -6.75 -15.63 12.05
N ARG A 343 -7.95 -15.99 12.50
CA ARG A 343 -8.24 -16.23 13.92
C ARG A 343 -7.73 -17.61 14.35
N ARG A 344 -7.04 -17.69 15.50
CA ARG A 344 -6.52 -18.96 16.04
C ARG A 344 -7.61 -20.04 16.20
N SER A 345 -8.84 -19.65 16.51
CA SER A 345 -9.98 -20.58 16.63
C SER A 345 -10.39 -21.27 15.32
N CYS A 346 -9.97 -20.74 14.17
CA CYS A 346 -10.23 -21.35 12.85
C CYS A 346 -9.16 -22.39 12.45
N LEU A 347 -8.06 -22.49 13.21
CA LEU A 347 -6.97 -23.43 12.98
C LEU A 347 -7.15 -24.75 13.76
N GLU A 348 -8.08 -24.77 14.71
CA GLU A 348 -8.50 -25.99 15.41
C GLU A 348 -9.71 -26.59 14.66
N ASP A 349 -9.45 -27.54 13.74
CA ASP A 349 -10.50 -28.49 13.35
C ASP A 349 -11.04 -29.14 14.65
N PRO A 350 -12.36 -29.27 14.83
CA PRO A 350 -12.88 -29.99 15.99
C PRO A 350 -12.30 -31.40 15.97
N ALA A 351 -11.56 -31.75 17.02
CA ALA A 351 -11.01 -33.09 17.20
C ALA A 351 -12.08 -34.13 16.89
N PRO A 352 -11.77 -35.21 16.14
CA PRO A 352 -12.75 -36.25 15.86
C PRO A 352 -13.31 -36.74 17.18
N GLN A 353 -14.62 -36.57 17.38
CA GLN A 353 -15.33 -37.16 18.51
C GLN A 353 -15.08 -38.67 18.44
N ASP A 354 -14.31 -39.16 19.41
CA ASP A 354 -14.10 -40.57 19.65
C ASP A 354 -15.48 -41.19 19.84
N LYS A 355 -15.97 -41.89 18.81
CA LYS A 355 -17.13 -42.76 18.96
C LYS A 355 -16.65 -43.93 19.80
N THR A 356 -16.73 -43.77 21.12
CA THR A 356 -16.78 -44.90 22.04
C THR A 356 -17.88 -45.84 21.57
N VAL A 357 -17.46 -46.95 20.98
CA VAL A 357 -18.29 -48.13 20.78
C VAL A 357 -18.60 -48.66 22.18
N SER A 358 -19.84 -48.47 22.62
CA SER A 358 -20.40 -49.23 23.73
C SER A 358 -20.86 -50.59 23.20
N GLU A 359 -20.43 -51.63 23.93
CA GLU A 359 -20.72 -53.07 23.74
C GLU A 359 -22.19 -53.43 23.54
#